data_AF-A0AAV6CIE3-F1
#
_entry.id   AF-A0AAV6CIE3-F1
#
_cell.length_a   1.000
_cell.length_b   1.000
_cell.length_c   1.000
_cell.angle_alpha   90.00
_cell.angle_beta   90.00
_cell.angle_gamma   90.00
#
_symmetry.space_group_name_H-M   'P 1'
#
loop_
_entity.id
_entity.type
_entity.pdbx_description
1 polymer ?
#
loop_
_entity_poly.entity_id
_entity_poly.type
_entity_poly.pdbx_seq_one_letter_code
_entity_poly.pdbx_strand_id
1 'polypeptide(L)'
;MTRDAQYHCLVFAGLAGAGKTSAMLRIAMGLAQKGQRVGVVGEAPQLHSNDLPPTPPWSAATTEAPYRIYHSVHAAAARVAHDGVEVLLIETPEWADKIVATWLYPLRRNLPDKWRNPVVSAILSLDLAHTAGFDTRELVTRAPALSEASAIVLNQVDLATPNEVERIRRAIESEFPASSIFNASVSHGVGFGQWLDYLLQATPPEKAPQHSATLSELAWLNCTIQLSAPDYFDSNLALAHFAGTLRSVVEKESGRVPELRLELHPTDGLEALGRMFFERGKTAPIRLETLPEPIESGELTVNVRGCASFDLLENAVTTALNQFVEERAGVFARFVHSERLA
;
A
#
# COMPACT_ATOMS: atom_id res chain seq x y z
N MET A 1 18.91 -15.61 -31.92
CA MET A 1 18.61 -16.27 -30.64
C MET A 1 17.70 -15.36 -29.85
N THR A 2 16.40 -15.64 -29.84
CA THR A 2 15.44 -15.01 -28.94
C THR A 2 15.79 -15.47 -27.53
N ARG A 3 16.21 -14.56 -26.64
CA ARG A 3 16.26 -14.84 -25.20
C ARG A 3 14.84 -15.25 -24.77
N ASP A 4 14.70 -16.38 -24.10
CA ASP A 4 13.49 -16.64 -23.30
C ASP A 4 13.48 -15.60 -22.18
N ALA A 5 12.70 -14.54 -22.36
CA ALA A 5 12.59 -13.48 -21.38
C ALA A 5 11.83 -14.01 -20.16
N GLN A 6 12.53 -14.11 -19.02
CA GLN A 6 11.88 -14.30 -17.72
C GLN A 6 11.37 -12.95 -17.23
N TYR A 7 10.08 -12.90 -16.87
CA TYR A 7 9.41 -11.70 -16.39
C TYR A 7 9.26 -11.77 -14.87
N HIS A 8 9.76 -10.75 -14.16
CA HIS A 8 9.72 -10.70 -12.68
C HIS A 8 8.92 -9.50 -12.18
N CYS A 9 7.90 -9.74 -11.37
CA CYS A 9 7.21 -8.66 -10.65
C CYS A 9 7.66 -8.69 -9.18
N LEU A 10 8.30 -7.63 -8.70
CA LEU A 10 8.80 -7.52 -7.34
C LEU A 10 8.05 -6.40 -6.61
N VAL A 11 7.47 -6.74 -5.46
CA VAL A 11 6.67 -5.82 -4.65
C VAL A 11 7.41 -5.55 -3.34
N PHE A 12 7.72 -4.29 -3.06
CA PHE A 12 8.47 -3.85 -1.90
C PHE A 12 7.55 -3.19 -0.89
N ALA A 13 7.50 -3.75 0.33
CA ALA A 13 6.65 -3.26 1.41
C ALA A 13 7.46 -2.92 2.65
N GLY A 14 6.86 -2.18 3.58
CA GLY A 14 7.52 -1.70 4.79
C GLY A 14 7.19 -0.25 5.13
N LEU A 15 7.62 0.19 6.31
CA LEU A 15 7.31 1.52 6.83
C LEU A 15 7.92 2.66 6.00
N ALA A 16 7.40 3.87 6.17
CA ALA A 16 8.05 5.07 5.64
C ALA A 16 9.47 5.18 6.22
N GLY A 17 10.46 5.51 5.38
CA GLY A 17 11.87 5.55 5.79
C GLY A 17 12.58 4.19 5.86
N ALA A 18 11.89 3.06 5.62
CA ALA A 18 12.53 1.74 5.65
C ALA A 18 13.59 1.53 4.54
N GLY A 19 13.58 2.36 3.50
CA GLY A 19 14.49 2.28 2.35
C GLY A 19 13.93 1.56 1.13
N LYS A 20 12.60 1.47 1.00
CA LYS A 20 11.90 0.83 -0.14
C LYS A 20 12.27 1.45 -1.49
N THR A 21 12.05 2.75 -1.64
CA THR A 21 12.39 3.49 -2.87
C THR A 21 13.88 3.37 -3.20
N SER A 22 14.77 3.55 -2.22
CA SER A 22 16.22 3.42 -2.43
C SER A 22 16.63 2.03 -2.90
N ALA A 23 16.01 0.98 -2.34
CA ALA A 23 16.28 -0.39 -2.77
C ALA A 23 15.79 -0.62 -4.19
N MET A 24 14.56 -0.20 -4.49
CA MET A 24 13.95 -0.31 -5.80
C MET A 24 14.79 0.39 -6.88
N LEU A 25 15.23 1.63 -6.64
CA LEU A 25 16.10 2.37 -7.54
C LEU A 25 17.46 1.68 -7.73
N ARG A 26 18.07 1.17 -6.66
CA ARG A 26 19.33 0.42 -6.75
C ARG A 26 19.17 -0.86 -7.58
N ILE A 27 18.06 -1.58 -7.44
CA ILE A 27 17.75 -2.77 -8.24
C ILE A 27 17.59 -2.34 -9.70
N ALA A 28 16.78 -1.31 -9.96
CA ALA A 28 16.54 -0.83 -11.31
C ALA A 28 17.82 -0.43 -12.03
N MET A 29 18.69 0.35 -11.38
CA MET A 29 19.99 0.75 -11.94
C MET A 29 20.90 -0.46 -12.19
N GLY A 30 20.99 -1.39 -11.25
CA GLY A 30 21.84 -2.58 -11.38
C GLY A 30 21.41 -3.53 -12.50
N LEU A 31 20.10 -3.69 -12.70
CA LEU A 31 19.55 -4.50 -13.79
C LEU A 31 19.63 -3.79 -15.14
N ALA A 32 19.38 -2.48 -15.18
CA ALA A 32 19.55 -1.67 -16.39
C ALA A 32 21.00 -1.67 -16.90
N GLN A 33 21.99 -1.60 -16.00
CA GLN A 33 23.41 -1.75 -16.35
C GLN A 33 23.74 -3.11 -16.97
N LYS A 34 22.97 -4.16 -16.64
CA LYS A 34 23.06 -5.50 -17.25
C LYS A 34 22.24 -5.62 -18.54
N GLY A 35 21.65 -4.53 -19.01
CA GLY A 35 20.84 -4.45 -20.24
C GLY A 35 19.42 -5.00 -20.09
N GLN A 36 18.92 -5.21 -18.87
CA GLN A 36 17.54 -5.61 -18.65
C GLN A 36 16.60 -4.42 -18.71
N ARG A 37 15.37 -4.64 -19.18
CA ARG A 37 14.34 -3.61 -19.20
C ARG A 37 13.57 -3.57 -17.90
N VAL A 38 13.63 -2.45 -17.18
CA VAL A 38 13.05 -2.33 -15.83
C VAL A 38 11.92 -1.31 -15.79
N GLY A 39 10.79 -1.73 -15.25
CA GLY A 39 9.65 -0.88 -14.93
C GLY A 39 9.65 -0.54 -13.45
N VAL A 40 9.44 0.72 -13.10
CA VAL A 40 9.37 1.17 -11.70
C VAL A 40 8.05 1.87 -11.46
N VAL A 41 7.32 1.41 -10.45
CA VAL A 41 6.09 2.03 -9.94
C VAL A 41 6.34 2.41 -8.48
N GLY A 42 6.40 3.71 -8.21
CA GLY A 42 6.69 4.24 -6.88
C GLY A 42 5.68 5.29 -6.44
N GLU A 43 5.67 5.54 -5.13
CA GLU A 43 4.85 6.58 -4.51
C GLU A 43 5.47 7.97 -4.76
N ALA A 44 4.64 8.96 -5.06
CA ALA A 44 5.05 10.36 -5.12
C ALA A 44 4.85 11.03 -3.74
N PRO A 45 5.77 11.91 -3.30
CA PRO A 45 6.92 12.45 -4.04
C PRO A 45 8.20 11.62 -3.92
N GLN A 46 8.18 10.45 -3.27
CA GLN A 46 9.39 9.70 -2.91
C GLN A 46 10.19 9.22 -4.14
N LEU A 47 9.52 8.99 -5.26
CA LEU A 47 10.15 8.71 -6.55
C LEU A 47 10.08 9.94 -7.47
N HIS A 48 11.23 10.52 -7.82
CA HIS A 48 11.33 11.57 -8.83
C HIS A 48 11.73 10.98 -10.19
N SER A 49 11.20 11.53 -11.28
CA SER A 49 11.57 11.10 -12.65
C SER A 49 13.06 11.23 -12.95
N ASN A 50 13.79 12.07 -12.20
CA ASN A 50 15.23 12.29 -12.33
C ASN A 50 16.08 11.27 -11.57
N ASP A 51 15.47 10.40 -10.76
CA ASP A 51 16.18 9.38 -9.98
C ASP A 51 16.61 8.18 -10.82
N LEU A 52 16.12 8.09 -12.06
CA LEU A 52 16.52 7.10 -13.05
C LEU A 52 17.34 7.79 -14.17
N PRO A 53 18.22 7.05 -14.88
CA PRO A 53 18.97 7.60 -16.03
C PRO A 53 18.02 8.27 -17.02
N PRO A 54 18.40 9.17 -17.93
CA PRO A 54 17.43 9.83 -18.84
C PRO A 54 17.09 9.02 -20.11
N THR A 55 17.76 7.89 -20.36
CA THR A 55 17.57 7.07 -21.57
C THR A 55 17.33 5.59 -21.22
N PRO A 56 16.46 4.88 -21.97
CA PRO A 56 16.11 3.46 -21.72
C PRO A 56 17.34 2.55 -21.52
N PRO A 57 17.20 1.43 -20.80
CA PRO A 57 16.04 0.52 -20.83
C PRO A 57 15.15 0.57 -19.57
N TRP A 58 14.63 1.72 -19.15
CA TRP A 58 13.73 1.82 -18.01
C TRP A 58 12.49 2.66 -18.33
N SER A 59 11.38 2.34 -17.65
CA SER A 59 10.13 3.11 -17.67
C SER A 59 9.71 3.33 -16.22
N ALA A 60 9.44 4.57 -15.83
CA ALA A 60 8.98 4.92 -14.49
C ALA A 60 7.58 5.52 -14.55
N ALA A 61 6.74 5.15 -13.59
CA ALA A 61 5.48 5.81 -13.33
C ALA A 61 5.39 6.11 -11.83
N THR A 62 5.04 7.35 -11.51
CA THR A 62 4.65 7.74 -10.17
C THR A 62 3.14 7.59 -10.04
N THR A 63 2.68 7.21 -8.86
CA THR A 63 1.26 7.26 -8.52
C THR A 63 0.90 8.69 -8.15
N GLU A 64 -0.17 9.24 -8.72
CA GLU A 64 -0.65 10.56 -8.30
C GLU A 64 -1.17 10.48 -6.85
N ALA A 65 -0.57 11.30 -5.99
CA ALA A 65 -0.83 11.44 -4.56
C ALA A 65 -0.52 10.19 -3.69
N PRO A 66 -0.06 10.37 -2.44
CA PRO A 66 0.18 9.28 -1.49
C PRO A 66 -1.09 8.49 -1.07
N TYR A 67 -2.26 8.78 -1.66
CA TYR A 67 -3.57 8.39 -1.12
C TYR A 67 -4.57 7.83 -2.17
N ARG A 68 -4.27 7.93 -3.48
CA ARG A 68 -5.07 7.32 -4.58
C ARG A 68 -4.49 5.99 -5.06
N ILE A 69 -3.92 5.26 -4.12
CA ILE A 69 -2.80 4.37 -4.38
C ILE A 69 -3.23 3.11 -5.16
N TYR A 70 -4.37 2.50 -4.82
CA TYR A 70 -4.71 1.21 -5.43
C TYR A 70 -4.91 1.33 -6.94
N HIS A 71 -5.75 2.24 -7.42
CA HIS A 71 -5.99 2.39 -8.87
C HIS A 71 -4.74 2.88 -9.60
N SER A 72 -4.08 3.90 -9.05
CA SER A 72 -2.91 4.51 -9.69
C SER A 72 -1.75 3.53 -9.83
N VAL A 73 -1.53 2.63 -8.87
CA VAL A 73 -0.49 1.59 -8.98
C VAL A 73 -0.85 0.55 -10.04
N HIS A 74 -2.09 0.04 -10.08
CA HIS A 74 -2.47 -0.95 -11.09
C HIS A 74 -2.42 -0.37 -12.51
N ALA A 75 -2.92 0.85 -12.69
CA ALA A 75 -2.86 1.56 -13.96
C ALA A 75 -1.41 1.90 -14.36
N ALA A 76 -0.59 2.37 -13.42
CA ALA A 76 0.83 2.62 -13.64
C ALA A 76 1.58 1.33 -14.01
N ALA A 77 1.33 0.24 -13.29
CA ALA A 77 1.91 -1.07 -13.54
C ALA A 77 1.51 -1.60 -14.92
N ALA A 78 0.24 -1.50 -15.30
CA ALA A 78 -0.23 -1.89 -16.63
C ALA A 78 0.42 -1.05 -17.73
N ARG A 79 0.51 0.28 -17.55
CA ARG A 79 1.18 1.19 -18.49
C ARG A 79 2.66 0.84 -18.66
N VAL A 80 3.38 0.64 -17.56
CA VAL A 80 4.80 0.31 -17.57
C VAL A 80 5.07 -1.09 -18.12
N ALA A 81 4.18 -2.06 -17.87
CA ALA A 81 4.31 -3.45 -18.32
C ALA A 81 4.19 -3.64 -19.85
N HIS A 82 3.66 -2.64 -20.58
CA HIS A 82 3.43 -2.71 -22.02
C HIS A 82 4.70 -2.53 -22.86
N ASP A 83 5.79 -1.95 -22.33
CA ASP A 83 6.96 -1.52 -23.10
C ASP A 83 8.10 -2.56 -23.20
N GLY A 84 7.76 -3.85 -23.21
CA GLY A 84 8.77 -4.91 -23.24
C GLY A 84 9.62 -5.00 -21.96
N VAL A 85 9.18 -4.35 -20.87
CA VAL A 85 9.76 -4.48 -19.53
C VAL A 85 9.85 -5.95 -19.13
N GLU A 86 11.00 -6.34 -18.57
CA GLU A 86 11.35 -7.68 -18.11
C GLU A 86 11.25 -7.79 -16.58
N VAL A 87 11.55 -6.71 -15.87
CA VAL A 87 11.43 -6.66 -14.41
C VAL A 87 10.57 -5.46 -14.02
N LEU A 88 9.45 -5.72 -13.34
CA LEU A 88 8.55 -4.71 -12.82
C LEU A 88 8.75 -4.61 -11.30
N LEU A 89 9.10 -3.42 -10.82
CA LEU A 89 9.28 -3.11 -9.42
C LEU A 89 8.15 -2.22 -8.94
N ILE A 90 7.52 -2.58 -7.83
CA ILE A 90 6.37 -1.87 -7.27
C ILE A 90 6.63 -1.58 -5.80
N GLU A 91 6.57 -0.32 -5.41
CA GLU A 91 6.54 0.08 -4.01
C GLU A 91 5.10 0.11 -3.49
N THR A 92 4.88 -0.43 -2.29
CA THR A 92 3.61 -0.27 -1.57
C THR A 92 3.71 0.88 -0.56
N PRO A 93 2.59 1.53 -0.21
CA PRO A 93 2.50 2.50 0.88
C PRO A 93 2.94 1.91 2.20
N GLU A 94 3.26 2.82 3.13
CA GLU A 94 3.57 2.48 4.53
C GLU A 94 2.51 1.60 5.19
N TRP A 95 1.23 1.90 4.95
CA TRP A 95 0.10 1.24 5.59
C TRP A 95 -0.36 -0.03 4.89
N ALA A 96 0.34 -0.48 3.85
CA ALA A 96 -0.04 -1.67 3.10
C ALA A 96 -0.06 -2.90 4.02
N ASP A 97 -1.26 -3.47 4.17
CA ASP A 97 -1.54 -4.71 4.85
C ASP A 97 -2.31 -5.64 3.91
N LYS A 98 -2.40 -6.93 4.28
CA LYS A 98 -3.11 -7.93 3.48
C LYS A 98 -2.63 -7.89 2.02
N ILE A 99 -1.31 -7.70 1.82
CA ILE A 99 -0.67 -7.37 0.53
C ILE A 99 -1.10 -8.35 -0.54
N VAL A 100 -1.20 -9.64 -0.22
CA VAL A 100 -1.65 -10.63 -1.19
C VAL A 100 -3.08 -10.32 -1.66
N ALA A 101 -4.01 -10.07 -0.73
CA ALA A 101 -5.43 -9.79 -0.96
C ALA A 101 -5.71 -8.42 -1.58
N THR A 102 -4.95 -7.40 -1.22
CA THR A 102 -5.20 -5.99 -1.55
C THR A 102 -4.32 -5.50 -2.69
N TRP A 103 -3.15 -6.10 -2.90
CA TRP A 103 -2.21 -5.67 -3.92
C TRP A 103 -1.99 -6.73 -4.99
N LEU A 104 -1.61 -7.96 -4.60
CA LEU A 104 -1.19 -8.95 -5.58
C LEU A 104 -2.35 -9.51 -6.40
N TYR A 105 -3.50 -9.80 -5.77
CA TYR A 105 -4.65 -10.36 -6.49
C TYR A 105 -5.20 -9.43 -7.58
N PRO A 106 -5.50 -8.15 -7.30
CA PRO A 106 -5.94 -7.22 -8.34
C PRO A 106 -4.85 -6.99 -9.39
N LEU A 107 -3.58 -6.88 -8.97
CA LEU A 107 -2.46 -6.76 -9.89
C LEU A 107 -2.37 -7.95 -10.85
N ARG A 108 -2.55 -9.19 -10.37
CA ARG A 108 -2.58 -10.39 -11.22
C ARG A 108 -3.73 -10.39 -12.23
N ARG A 109 -4.87 -9.78 -11.90
CA ARG A 109 -6.03 -9.68 -12.80
C ARG A 109 -5.83 -8.63 -13.89
N ASN A 110 -5.12 -7.55 -13.57
CA ASN A 110 -4.91 -6.40 -14.47
C ASN A 110 -3.60 -6.49 -15.26
N LEU A 111 -2.62 -7.29 -14.81
CA LEU A 111 -1.37 -7.50 -15.54
C LEU A 111 -1.49 -8.64 -16.57
N PRO A 112 -0.77 -8.55 -17.70
CA PRO A 112 -0.63 -9.67 -18.63
C PRO A 112 -0.11 -10.94 -17.94
N ASP A 113 -0.50 -12.11 -18.47
CA ASP A 113 -0.22 -13.43 -17.90
C ASP A 113 1.26 -13.70 -17.56
N LYS A 114 2.18 -13.05 -18.27
CA LYS A 114 3.62 -13.13 -18.03
C LYS A 114 4.05 -12.61 -16.64
N TRP A 115 3.21 -11.84 -15.95
CA TRP A 115 3.49 -11.25 -14.62
C TRP A 115 2.73 -11.91 -13.47
N ARG A 116 2.10 -13.07 -13.68
CA ARG A 116 1.18 -13.71 -12.71
C ARG A 116 1.78 -14.04 -11.33
N ASN A 117 3.08 -13.89 -11.15
CA ASN A 117 3.82 -14.37 -10.00
C ASN A 117 4.64 -13.27 -9.29
N PRO A 118 3.99 -12.25 -8.71
CA PRO A 118 4.70 -11.23 -7.94
C PRO A 118 5.30 -11.81 -6.65
N VAL A 119 6.54 -11.42 -6.36
CA VAL A 119 7.28 -11.76 -5.14
C VAL A 119 7.25 -10.56 -4.19
N VAL A 120 6.88 -10.78 -2.93
CA VAL A 120 6.80 -9.72 -1.92
C VAL A 120 8.06 -9.74 -1.06
N SER A 121 8.74 -8.60 -1.00
CA SER A 121 9.86 -8.36 -0.09
C SER A 121 9.47 -7.25 0.90
N ALA A 122 9.45 -7.57 2.18
CA ALA A 122 9.29 -6.56 3.23
C ALA A 122 10.65 -6.05 3.69
N ILE A 123 10.81 -4.73 3.77
CA ILE A 123 12.02 -4.07 4.25
C ILE A 123 11.73 -3.50 5.63
N LEU A 124 12.55 -3.92 6.60
CA LEU A 124 12.52 -3.47 7.98
C LEU A 124 13.78 -2.64 8.25
N SER A 125 13.60 -1.38 8.63
CA SER A 125 14.70 -0.51 9.05
C SER A 125 15.08 -0.79 10.50
N LEU A 126 16.35 -1.09 10.74
CA LEU A 126 16.87 -1.22 12.10
C LEU A 126 16.87 0.12 12.84
N ASP A 127 17.15 1.23 12.16
CA ASP A 127 17.12 2.57 12.76
C ASP A 127 15.73 2.94 13.30
N LEU A 128 14.67 2.67 12.52
CA LEU A 128 13.30 2.85 12.96
C LEU A 128 12.94 1.91 14.11
N ALA A 129 13.41 0.66 14.04
CA ALA A 129 13.18 -0.32 15.10
C ALA A 129 13.84 0.09 16.42
N HIS A 130 15.06 0.61 16.35
CA HIS A 130 15.82 1.09 17.50
C HIS A 130 15.21 2.37 18.08
N THR A 131 14.95 3.38 17.26
CA THR A 131 14.44 4.70 17.69
C THR A 131 13.08 4.57 18.38
N ALA A 132 12.25 3.65 17.92
CA ALA A 132 10.92 3.46 18.48
C ALA A 132 10.87 2.38 19.58
N GLY A 133 12.00 1.77 19.93
CA GLY A 133 12.12 0.81 21.04
C GLY A 133 11.34 -0.48 20.84
N PHE A 134 11.06 -0.88 19.60
CA PHE A 134 10.10 -1.94 19.33
C PHE A 134 10.58 -3.31 19.81
N ASP A 135 9.67 -4.06 20.42
CA ASP A 135 9.78 -5.51 20.45
C ASP A 135 9.27 -6.13 19.13
N THR A 136 9.45 -7.44 18.98
CA THR A 136 9.09 -8.16 17.76
C THR A 136 7.60 -8.11 17.47
N ARG A 137 6.73 -8.06 18.49
CA ARG A 137 5.27 -7.99 18.32
C ARG A 137 4.80 -6.60 17.92
N GLU A 138 5.43 -5.57 18.46
CA GLU A 138 5.18 -4.19 18.05
C GLU A 138 5.60 -3.97 16.59
N LEU A 139 6.72 -4.57 16.18
CA LEU A 139 7.15 -4.60 14.78
C LEU A 139 6.13 -5.28 13.86
N VAL A 140 5.60 -6.44 14.24
CA VAL A 140 4.55 -7.13 13.46
C VAL A 140 3.30 -6.26 13.34
N THR A 141 2.89 -5.62 14.43
CA THR A 141 1.69 -4.77 14.47
C THR A 141 1.84 -3.54 13.57
N ARG A 142 3.04 -2.96 13.53
CA ARG A 142 3.32 -1.76 12.73
C ARG A 142 3.71 -2.05 11.30
N ALA A 143 4.22 -3.25 11.00
CA ALA A 143 4.55 -3.69 9.66
C ALA A 143 3.83 -5.01 9.30
N PRO A 144 2.49 -4.98 9.11
CA PRO A 144 1.70 -6.17 8.77
C PRO A 144 2.23 -6.94 7.55
N ALA A 145 2.83 -6.19 6.62
CA ALA A 145 3.52 -6.68 5.43
C ALA A 145 4.53 -7.81 5.70
N LEU A 146 5.17 -7.83 6.88
CA LEU A 146 6.15 -8.86 7.25
C LEU A 146 5.54 -10.27 7.23
N SER A 147 4.27 -10.38 7.63
CA SER A 147 3.57 -11.68 7.71
C SER A 147 3.26 -12.33 6.36
N GLU A 148 3.32 -11.56 5.27
CA GLU A 148 3.00 -12.02 3.91
C GLU A 148 4.21 -12.03 2.97
N ALA A 149 5.36 -11.55 3.45
CA ALA A 149 6.55 -11.42 2.64
C ALA A 149 7.31 -12.75 2.55
N SER A 150 7.67 -13.15 1.33
CA SER A 150 8.59 -14.28 1.10
C SER A 150 10.02 -13.96 1.51
N ALA A 151 10.40 -12.68 1.42
CA ALA A 151 11.69 -12.17 1.88
C ALA A 151 11.50 -11.02 2.89
N ILE A 152 12.25 -11.06 3.99
CA ILE A 152 12.36 -9.96 4.94
C ILE A 152 13.79 -9.44 4.91
N VAL A 153 13.96 -8.14 4.68
CA VAL A 153 15.27 -7.47 4.68
C VAL A 153 15.41 -6.64 5.93
N LEU A 154 16.39 -6.96 6.75
CA LEU A 154 16.87 -6.07 7.81
C LEU A 154 17.81 -5.05 7.16
N ASN A 155 17.31 -3.84 6.94
CA ASN A 155 18.07 -2.75 6.32
C ASN A 155 18.76 -1.88 7.39
N GLN A 156 19.82 -1.19 6.99
CA GLN A 156 20.67 -0.34 7.83
C GLN A 156 21.43 -1.13 8.92
N VAL A 157 21.88 -2.35 8.58
CA VAL A 157 22.70 -3.17 9.49
C VAL A 157 24.04 -2.54 9.84
N ASP A 158 24.48 -1.55 9.05
CA ASP A 158 25.67 -0.73 9.32
C ASP A 158 25.51 0.22 10.51
N LEU A 159 24.27 0.46 10.97
CA LEU A 159 23.98 1.30 12.14
C LEU A 159 23.90 0.51 13.46
N ALA A 160 24.00 -0.82 13.40
CA ALA A 160 23.86 -1.70 14.56
C ALA A 160 25.09 -2.59 14.72
N THR A 161 25.35 -3.03 15.95
CA THR A 161 26.42 -4.02 16.21
C THR A 161 26.03 -5.39 15.66
N PRO A 162 27.01 -6.26 15.33
CA PRO A 162 26.72 -7.62 14.87
C PRO A 162 25.83 -8.43 15.83
N ASN A 163 25.99 -8.23 17.14
CA ASN A 163 25.18 -8.90 18.15
C ASN A 163 23.72 -8.41 18.15
N GLU A 164 23.49 -7.12 17.92
CA GLU A 164 22.13 -6.57 17.82
C GLU A 164 21.42 -7.05 16.57
N VAL A 165 22.11 -7.02 15.42
CA VAL A 165 21.58 -7.55 14.15
C VAL A 165 21.20 -9.02 14.31
N GLU A 166 22.06 -9.83 14.92
CA GLU A 166 21.79 -11.26 15.13
C GLU A 166 20.61 -11.50 16.10
N ARG A 167 20.49 -10.69 17.15
CA ARG A 167 19.36 -10.77 18.09
C ARG A 167 18.03 -10.48 17.39
N ILE A 168 17.98 -9.42 16.58
CA ILE A 168 16.78 -9.03 15.83
C ILE A 168 16.47 -10.07 14.77
N ARG A 169 17.47 -10.54 14.02
CA ARG A 169 17.33 -11.61 13.03
C ARG A 169 16.65 -12.83 13.63
N ARG A 170 17.15 -13.37 14.74
CA ARG A 170 16.55 -14.54 15.41
C ARG A 170 15.11 -14.31 15.84
N ALA A 171 14.80 -13.10 16.33
CA ALA A 171 13.44 -12.78 16.74
C ALA A 171 12.48 -12.80 15.53
N ILE A 172 12.89 -12.22 14.41
CA ILE A 172 12.09 -12.22 13.17
C ILE A 172 12.01 -13.64 12.57
N GLU A 173 13.08 -14.44 12.61
CA GLU A 173 13.05 -15.85 12.15
C GLU A 173 12.08 -16.69 12.97
N SER A 174 12.05 -16.47 14.28
CA SER A 174 11.13 -17.17 15.17
C SER A 174 9.67 -16.80 14.91
N GLU A 175 9.39 -15.55 14.57
CA GLU A 175 8.02 -15.05 14.32
C GLU A 175 7.54 -15.38 12.90
N PHE A 176 8.45 -15.37 11.91
CA PHE A 176 8.16 -15.56 10.49
C PHE A 176 9.00 -16.68 9.87
N PRO A 177 8.81 -17.95 10.29
CA PRO A 177 9.64 -19.07 9.86
C PRO A 177 9.51 -19.42 8.37
N ALA A 178 8.48 -18.91 7.69
CA ALA A 178 8.27 -19.14 6.26
C ALA A 178 9.05 -18.14 5.37
N SER A 179 9.58 -17.06 5.94
CA SER A 179 10.25 -15.99 5.22
C SER A 179 11.76 -16.19 5.20
N SER A 180 12.40 -15.90 4.07
CA SER A 180 13.86 -15.83 3.99
C SER A 180 14.35 -14.47 4.50
N ILE A 181 15.31 -14.46 5.42
CA ILE A 181 15.80 -13.21 6.04
C ILE A 181 17.16 -12.81 5.49
N PHE A 182 17.29 -11.54 5.12
CA PHE A 182 18.51 -10.94 4.59
C PHE A 182 18.95 -9.76 5.44
N ASN A 183 20.25 -9.66 5.68
CA ASN A 183 20.88 -8.49 6.27
C ASN A 183 21.41 -7.60 5.14
N ALA A 184 20.98 -6.34 5.09
CA ALA A 184 21.39 -5.43 4.03
C ALA A 184 21.70 -4.02 4.55
N SER A 185 22.55 -3.33 3.80
CA SER A 185 22.66 -1.87 3.83
C SER A 185 22.41 -1.39 2.42
N VAL A 186 21.20 -0.94 2.13
CA VAL A 186 20.81 -0.53 0.77
C VAL A 186 21.66 0.64 0.27
N SER A 187 22.00 1.58 1.16
CA SER A 187 22.88 2.72 0.85
C SER A 187 24.30 2.26 0.49
N HIS A 188 24.89 1.35 1.29
CA HIS A 188 26.27 0.88 1.11
C HIS A 188 26.42 -0.35 0.20
N GLY A 189 25.31 -0.99 -0.20
CA GLY A 189 25.30 -2.18 -1.05
C GLY A 189 25.62 -3.49 -0.34
N VAL A 190 25.77 -3.49 0.98
CA VAL A 190 26.04 -4.71 1.76
C VAL A 190 24.85 -5.64 1.70
N GLY A 191 25.07 -6.94 1.47
CA GLY A 191 24.04 -8.00 1.44
C GLY A 191 23.04 -7.91 0.27
N PHE A 192 23.08 -6.84 -0.51
CA PHE A 192 22.11 -6.54 -1.55
C PHE A 192 22.10 -7.54 -2.71
N GLY A 193 23.26 -8.04 -3.12
CA GLY A 193 23.37 -9.00 -4.23
C GLY A 193 22.66 -10.33 -3.92
N GLN A 194 22.91 -10.90 -2.75
CA GLN A 194 22.27 -12.16 -2.32
C GLN A 194 20.76 -12.02 -2.22
N TRP A 195 20.29 -10.89 -1.70
CA TRP A 195 18.86 -10.58 -1.64
C TRP A 195 18.23 -10.47 -3.03
N LEU A 196 18.86 -9.74 -3.95
CA LEU A 196 18.36 -9.59 -5.32
C LEU A 196 18.33 -10.94 -6.07
N ASP A 197 19.39 -11.74 -5.94
CA ASP A 197 19.46 -13.07 -6.57
C ASP A 197 18.33 -13.97 -6.06
N TYR A 198 18.02 -13.92 -4.76
CA TYR A 198 16.86 -14.61 -4.19
C TYR A 198 15.56 -14.12 -4.83
N LEU A 199 15.32 -12.80 -4.89
CA LEU A 199 14.07 -12.26 -5.44
C LEU A 199 13.83 -12.65 -6.91
N LEU A 200 14.90 -12.73 -7.71
CA LEU A 200 14.81 -13.14 -9.11
C LEU A 200 14.63 -14.65 -9.29
N GLN A 201 15.02 -15.47 -8.31
CA GLN A 201 14.84 -16.92 -8.35
C GLN A 201 13.58 -17.39 -7.60
N ALA A 202 13.03 -16.54 -6.74
CA ALA A 202 11.88 -16.85 -5.91
C ALA A 202 10.67 -17.16 -6.78
N THR A 203 10.04 -18.28 -6.48
CA THR A 203 8.68 -18.57 -6.94
C THR A 203 7.73 -18.11 -5.85
N PRO A 204 6.64 -17.40 -6.19
CA PRO A 204 5.66 -17.05 -5.19
C PRO A 204 5.05 -18.31 -4.58
N PRO A 205 4.55 -18.22 -3.33
CA PRO A 205 3.89 -19.36 -2.70
C PRO A 205 2.73 -19.87 -3.58
N GLU A 206 2.70 -21.19 -3.84
CA GLU A 206 1.68 -21.86 -4.66
C GLU A 206 0.25 -21.61 -4.17
N LYS A 207 0.09 -21.31 -2.87
CA LYS A 207 -1.19 -21.00 -2.24
C LYS A 207 -1.09 -19.66 -1.52
N ALA A 208 -2.00 -18.76 -1.87
CA ALA A 208 -2.23 -17.58 -1.06
C ALA A 208 -2.72 -18.00 0.34
N PRO A 209 -2.37 -17.27 1.42
CA PRO A 209 -2.88 -17.57 2.75
C PRO A 209 -4.41 -17.63 2.74
N GLN A 210 -5.03 -18.58 3.43
CA GLN A 210 -6.49 -18.80 3.40
C GLN A 210 -7.30 -17.53 3.74
N HIS A 211 -6.75 -16.65 4.60
CA HIS A 211 -7.34 -15.36 4.93
C HIS A 211 -7.40 -14.38 3.75
N SER A 212 -6.40 -14.42 2.87
CA SER A 212 -6.34 -13.54 1.69
C SER A 212 -7.40 -13.89 0.64
N ALA A 213 -7.75 -15.18 0.52
CA ALA A 213 -8.83 -15.64 -0.36
C ALA A 213 -10.19 -15.07 0.08
N THR A 214 -10.50 -15.10 1.38
CA THR A 214 -11.80 -14.59 1.89
C THR A 214 -12.00 -13.09 1.68
N LEU A 215 -10.92 -12.31 1.71
CA LEU A 215 -10.97 -10.87 1.45
C LEU A 215 -11.06 -10.55 -0.05
N SER A 216 -10.52 -11.42 -0.91
CA SER A 216 -10.59 -11.28 -2.37
C SER A 216 -11.98 -11.59 -2.96
N GLU A 217 -12.89 -12.12 -2.14
CA GLU A 217 -14.29 -12.43 -2.51
C GLU A 217 -15.26 -11.33 -2.06
N LEU A 218 -14.79 -10.30 -1.35
CA LEU A 218 -15.61 -9.17 -0.92
C LEU A 218 -15.73 -8.15 -2.04
N ALA A 219 -16.93 -7.56 -2.18
CA ALA A 219 -17.07 -6.38 -3.03
C ALA A 219 -16.19 -5.26 -2.48
N TRP A 220 -15.33 -4.71 -3.34
CA TRP A 220 -14.36 -3.71 -2.95
C TRP A 220 -14.58 -2.41 -3.74
N LEU A 221 -14.97 -1.36 -3.05
CA LEU A 221 -15.20 -0.04 -3.64
C LEU A 221 -14.13 0.93 -3.15
N ASN A 222 -13.49 1.62 -4.09
CA ASN A 222 -12.61 2.76 -3.83
C ASN A 222 -13.26 4.01 -4.38
N CYS A 223 -13.33 5.08 -3.58
CA CYS A 223 -13.88 6.36 -4.01
C CYS A 223 -12.99 7.51 -3.54
N THR A 224 -12.94 8.57 -4.34
CA THR A 224 -12.37 9.86 -3.97
C THR A 224 -13.46 10.91 -4.05
N ILE A 225 -13.65 11.64 -2.96
CA ILE A 225 -14.68 12.65 -2.79
C ILE A 225 -14.01 13.95 -2.42
N GLN A 226 -14.32 15.02 -3.12
CA GLN A 226 -13.88 16.36 -2.76
C GLN A 226 -14.93 17.03 -1.88
N LEU A 227 -14.49 17.57 -0.74
CA LEU A 227 -15.30 18.30 0.22
C LEU A 227 -14.86 19.77 0.22
N SER A 228 -15.82 20.69 0.30
CA SER A 228 -15.54 22.12 0.42
C SER A 228 -16.69 22.83 1.10
N ALA A 229 -16.42 23.86 1.89
CA ALA A 229 -17.43 24.69 2.53
C ALA A 229 -16.97 26.16 2.56
N PRO A 230 -17.90 27.14 2.48
CA PRO A 230 -17.57 28.55 2.66
C PRO A 230 -17.10 28.88 4.08
N ASP A 231 -17.62 28.13 5.06
CA ASP A 231 -17.22 28.20 6.47
C ASP A 231 -16.55 26.88 6.87
N TYR A 232 -15.65 26.92 7.84
CA TYR A 232 -14.98 25.73 8.35
C TYR A 232 -15.95 24.66 8.86
N PHE A 233 -15.66 23.38 8.59
CA PHE A 233 -16.42 22.24 9.11
C PHE A 233 -15.57 21.29 9.95
N ASP A 234 -16.19 20.66 10.95
CA ASP A 234 -15.56 19.63 11.77
C ASP A 234 -15.42 18.33 10.98
N SER A 235 -14.21 18.12 10.50
CA SER A 235 -13.83 16.95 9.69
C SER A 235 -13.80 15.64 10.47
N ASN A 236 -13.54 15.67 11.77
CA ASN A 236 -13.51 14.47 12.59
C ASN A 236 -14.93 13.93 12.79
N LEU A 237 -15.89 14.84 13.01
CA LEU A 237 -17.31 14.50 13.02
C LEU A 237 -17.78 14.03 11.64
N ALA A 238 -17.30 14.64 10.56
CA ALA A 238 -17.60 14.20 9.20
C ALA A 238 -17.20 12.74 8.96
N LEU A 239 -15.94 12.39 9.30
CA LEU A 239 -15.44 11.01 9.17
C LEU A 239 -16.24 10.01 10.00
N ALA A 240 -16.54 10.34 11.25
CA ALA A 240 -17.30 9.48 12.15
C ALA A 240 -18.74 9.24 11.67
N HIS A 241 -19.41 10.31 11.24
CA HIS A 241 -20.78 10.24 10.69
C HIS A 241 -20.81 9.44 9.39
N PHE A 242 -19.91 9.75 8.46
CA PHE A 242 -19.80 9.05 7.19
C PHE A 242 -19.58 7.54 7.40
N ALA A 243 -18.65 7.15 8.27
CA ALA A 243 -18.41 5.75 8.61
C ALA A 243 -19.64 5.07 9.22
N GLY A 244 -20.31 5.73 10.17
CA GLY A 244 -21.50 5.22 10.83
C GLY A 244 -22.66 5.00 9.86
N THR A 245 -22.95 6.00 9.02
CA THR A 245 -24.04 5.95 8.04
C THR A 245 -23.78 4.89 6.99
N LEU A 246 -22.59 4.86 6.38
CA LEU A 246 -22.23 3.86 5.36
C LEU A 246 -22.46 2.44 5.91
N ARG A 247 -21.92 2.15 7.10
CA ARG A 247 -22.08 0.84 7.74
C ARG A 247 -23.54 0.53 8.06
N SER A 248 -24.29 1.50 8.58
CA SER A 248 -25.71 1.33 8.89
C SER A 248 -26.56 1.02 7.66
N VAL A 249 -26.30 1.69 6.52
CA VAL A 249 -27.01 1.43 5.26
C VAL A 249 -26.73 0.00 4.78
N VAL A 250 -25.47 -0.44 4.81
CA VAL A 250 -25.11 -1.80 4.42
C VAL A 250 -25.72 -2.84 5.37
N GLU A 251 -25.69 -2.59 6.68
CA GLU A 251 -26.26 -3.49 7.70
C GLU A 251 -27.78 -3.62 7.60
N LYS A 252 -28.51 -2.54 7.28
CA LYS A 252 -29.97 -2.57 7.07
C LYS A 252 -30.38 -3.50 5.93
N GLU A 253 -29.55 -3.61 4.90
CA GLU A 253 -29.73 -4.53 3.77
C GLU A 253 -29.11 -5.91 4.02
N SER A 254 -28.88 -6.28 5.29
CA SER A 254 -28.26 -7.55 5.71
C SER A 254 -26.83 -7.78 5.21
N GLY A 255 -26.18 -6.74 4.68
CA GLY A 255 -24.78 -6.74 4.33
C GLY A 255 -23.89 -6.53 5.54
N ARG A 256 -22.57 -6.62 5.33
CA ARG A 256 -21.57 -6.25 6.35
C ARG A 256 -20.41 -5.52 5.70
N VAL A 257 -19.74 -4.67 6.48
CA VAL A 257 -18.49 -3.99 6.08
C VAL A 257 -17.35 -4.50 6.98
N PRO A 258 -16.68 -5.60 6.61
CA PRO A 258 -15.53 -6.10 7.36
C PRO A 258 -14.37 -5.10 7.43
N GLU A 259 -14.13 -4.31 6.39
CA GLU A 259 -13.03 -3.34 6.36
C GLU A 259 -13.51 -2.03 5.76
N LEU A 260 -13.18 -0.94 6.44
CA LEU A 260 -13.44 0.42 5.99
C LEU A 260 -12.25 1.28 6.35
N ARG A 261 -11.67 1.97 5.37
CA ARG A 261 -10.65 2.98 5.58
C ARG A 261 -11.13 4.30 5.01
N LEU A 262 -11.07 5.31 5.85
CA LEU A 262 -11.32 6.69 5.48
C LEU A 262 -10.06 7.48 5.75
N GLU A 263 -9.63 8.27 4.77
CA GLU A 263 -8.54 9.23 4.89
C GLU A 263 -9.01 10.59 4.35
N LEU A 264 -8.87 11.65 5.13
CA LEU A 264 -9.25 13.00 4.76
C LEU A 264 -8.05 13.93 4.82
N HIS A 265 -7.71 14.46 3.64
CA HIS A 265 -6.60 15.37 3.42
C HIS A 265 -7.12 16.79 3.27
N PRO A 266 -6.75 17.72 4.16
CA PRO A 266 -7.07 19.13 3.96
C PRO A 266 -6.44 19.66 2.67
N THR A 267 -7.18 20.49 1.94
CA THR A 267 -6.69 21.19 0.74
C THR A 267 -6.64 22.70 0.93
N ASP A 268 -6.86 23.17 2.15
CA ASP A 268 -6.81 24.57 2.59
C ASP A 268 -5.45 25.00 3.18
N GLY A 269 -4.43 24.13 3.07
CA GLY A 269 -3.07 24.39 3.52
C GLY A 269 -2.73 23.83 4.91
N LEU A 270 -3.67 23.17 5.60
CA LEU A 270 -3.37 22.47 6.84
C LEU A 270 -2.55 21.18 6.57
N GLU A 271 -1.31 21.14 7.06
CA GLU A 271 -0.43 19.97 6.97
C GLU A 271 -0.76 18.90 8.03
N ALA A 272 -1.98 18.35 7.96
CA ALA A 272 -2.44 17.29 8.85
C ALA A 272 -3.27 16.24 8.10
N LEU A 273 -3.65 15.17 8.79
CA LEU A 273 -4.39 14.06 8.19
C LEU A 273 -5.40 13.47 9.18
N GLY A 274 -6.65 13.36 8.73
CA GLY A 274 -7.70 12.61 9.43
C GLY A 274 -7.79 11.18 8.91
N ARG A 275 -7.77 10.17 9.79
CA ARG A 275 -7.91 8.75 9.41
C ARG A 275 -8.84 8.00 10.33
N MET A 276 -9.61 7.08 9.76
CA MET A 276 -10.42 6.14 10.53
C MET A 276 -10.46 4.77 9.85
N PHE A 277 -9.85 3.77 10.50
CA PHE A 277 -9.78 2.41 9.96
C PHE A 277 -10.56 1.44 10.83
N PHE A 278 -11.43 0.66 10.20
CA PHE A 278 -12.20 -0.41 10.82
C PHE A 278 -11.78 -1.77 10.28
N GLU A 279 -11.84 -2.75 11.17
CA GLU A 279 -11.59 -4.15 10.84
C GLU A 279 -12.71 -5.06 11.32
N ARG A 280 -12.70 -6.29 10.80
CA ARG A 280 -13.75 -7.26 10.99
C ARG A 280 -14.03 -7.51 12.47
N GLY A 281 -15.29 -7.34 12.87
CA GLY A 281 -15.74 -7.59 14.23
C GLY A 281 -15.39 -6.49 15.23
N LYS A 282 -14.84 -5.36 14.78
CA LYS A 282 -14.59 -4.18 15.61
C LYS A 282 -15.68 -3.13 15.39
N THR A 283 -16.24 -2.64 16.48
CA THR A 283 -17.23 -1.54 16.44
C THR A 283 -16.55 -0.18 16.44
N ALA A 284 -15.47 -0.03 17.19
CA ALA A 284 -14.58 1.12 17.21
C ALA A 284 -13.46 0.99 16.15
N PRO A 285 -12.91 2.12 15.65
CA PRO A 285 -11.78 2.09 14.74
C PRO A 285 -10.54 1.52 15.43
N ILE A 286 -9.77 0.70 14.70
CA ILE A 286 -8.48 0.18 15.14
C ILE A 286 -7.36 1.23 15.03
N ARG A 287 -7.56 2.23 14.17
CA ARG A 287 -6.68 3.38 13.99
C ARG A 287 -7.52 4.63 13.81
N LEU A 288 -7.21 5.65 14.58
CA LEU A 288 -7.87 6.94 14.58
C LEU A 288 -6.80 8.02 14.65
N GLU A 289 -6.71 8.85 13.61
CA GLU A 289 -5.92 10.08 13.59
C GLU A 289 -6.91 11.22 13.32
N THR A 290 -6.89 12.25 14.16
CA THR A 290 -7.83 13.36 14.08
C THR A 290 -7.15 14.61 13.57
N LEU A 291 -7.85 15.38 12.75
CA LEU A 291 -7.40 16.72 12.38
C LEU A 291 -7.48 17.64 13.61
N PRO A 292 -6.45 18.48 13.86
CA PRO A 292 -6.40 19.34 15.04
C PRO A 292 -7.40 20.50 14.96
N GLU A 293 -7.80 20.90 13.75
CA GLU A 293 -8.63 22.05 13.47
C GLU A 293 -9.70 21.70 12.43
N PRO A 294 -10.86 22.39 12.46
CA PRO A 294 -11.81 22.40 11.35
C PRO A 294 -11.14 22.81 10.03
N ILE A 295 -11.67 22.37 8.90
CA ILE A 295 -11.12 22.68 7.56
C ILE A 295 -12.17 23.32 6.66
N GLU A 296 -11.74 24.08 5.67
CA GLU A 296 -12.62 24.63 4.62
C GLU A 296 -12.78 23.66 3.45
N SER A 297 -11.75 22.87 3.15
CA SER A 297 -11.77 21.95 2.02
C SER A 297 -10.86 20.75 2.24
N GLY A 298 -11.21 19.62 1.62
CA GLY A 298 -10.37 18.44 1.65
C GLY A 298 -10.74 17.36 0.64
N GLU A 299 -9.85 16.39 0.47
CA GLU A 299 -10.07 15.18 -0.31
C GLU A 299 -10.28 14.00 0.64
N LEU A 300 -11.47 13.40 0.61
CA LEU A 300 -11.82 12.17 1.32
C LEU A 300 -11.63 10.97 0.40
N THR A 301 -10.71 10.08 0.78
CA THR A 301 -10.56 8.76 0.17
C THR A 301 -11.32 7.73 1.00
N VAL A 302 -12.15 6.94 0.33
CA VAL A 302 -12.94 5.85 0.90
C VAL A 302 -12.49 4.54 0.28
N ASN A 303 -12.05 3.60 1.09
CA ASN A 303 -11.78 2.22 0.69
C ASN A 303 -12.66 1.31 1.56
N VAL A 304 -13.61 0.62 0.92
CA VAL A 304 -14.57 -0.22 1.62
C VAL A 304 -14.58 -1.62 1.03
N ARG A 305 -14.46 -2.62 1.90
CA ARG A 305 -14.70 -4.03 1.56
C ARG A 305 -15.96 -4.49 2.26
N GLY A 306 -16.91 -5.00 1.48
CA GLY A 306 -18.22 -5.40 1.95
C GLY A 306 -18.61 -6.83 1.58
N CYS A 307 -19.25 -7.52 2.52
CA CYS A 307 -20.12 -8.66 2.19
C CYS A 307 -21.45 -8.10 1.67
N ALA A 308 -21.43 -7.50 0.48
CA ALA A 308 -22.53 -6.77 -0.13
C ALA A 308 -22.35 -6.74 -1.66
N SER A 309 -23.37 -6.33 -2.42
CA SER A 309 -23.18 -6.00 -3.84
C SER A 309 -22.46 -4.65 -3.98
N PHE A 310 -21.80 -4.43 -5.12
CA PHE A 310 -21.21 -3.12 -5.44
C PHE A 310 -22.24 -2.00 -5.44
N ASP A 311 -23.42 -2.24 -6.01
CA ASP A 311 -24.49 -1.24 -6.07
C ASP A 311 -24.96 -0.84 -4.65
N LEU A 312 -24.97 -1.80 -3.71
CA LEU A 312 -25.26 -1.49 -2.31
C LEU A 312 -24.15 -0.66 -1.66
N LEU A 313 -22.87 -0.96 -1.92
CA LEU A 313 -21.75 -0.17 -1.39
C LEU A 313 -21.74 1.26 -1.96
N GLU A 314 -21.98 1.43 -3.25
CA GLU A 314 -22.08 2.75 -3.88
C GLU A 314 -23.27 3.54 -3.35
N ASN A 315 -24.43 2.89 -3.18
CA ASN A 315 -25.59 3.53 -2.56
C ASN A 315 -25.30 3.94 -1.11
N ALA A 316 -24.60 3.11 -0.35
CA ALA A 316 -24.22 3.41 1.03
C ALA A 316 -23.27 4.61 1.11
N VAL A 317 -22.26 4.67 0.24
CA VAL A 317 -21.33 5.81 0.11
C VAL A 317 -22.07 7.08 -0.29
N THR A 318 -22.96 7.00 -1.28
CA THR A 318 -23.77 8.15 -1.74
C THR A 318 -24.72 8.64 -0.66
N THR A 319 -25.38 7.73 0.06
CA THR A 319 -26.29 8.07 1.16
C THR A 319 -25.54 8.72 2.32
N ALA A 320 -24.38 8.18 2.69
CA ALA A 320 -23.52 8.77 3.72
C ALA A 320 -23.10 10.20 3.36
N LEU A 321 -22.76 10.42 2.09
CA LEU A 321 -22.38 11.74 1.62
C LEU A 321 -23.55 12.74 1.62
N ASN A 322 -24.71 12.33 1.12
CA ASN A 322 -25.90 13.18 1.06
C ASN A 322 -26.38 13.56 2.47
N GLN A 323 -26.42 12.60 3.40
CA GLN A 323 -26.79 12.89 4.78
C GLN A 323 -25.79 13.85 5.45
N PHE A 324 -24.49 13.66 5.21
CA PHE A 324 -23.48 14.57 5.74
C PHE A 324 -23.66 16.01 5.22
N VAL A 325 -23.93 16.18 3.92
CA VAL A 325 -24.19 17.48 3.29
C VAL A 325 -25.51 18.10 3.77
N GLU A 326 -26.57 17.31 3.94
CA GLU A 326 -27.87 17.78 4.43
C GLU A 326 -27.81 18.24 5.90
N GLU A 327 -27.08 17.52 6.75
CA GLU A 327 -26.92 17.86 8.16
C GLU A 327 -25.97 19.06 8.38
N ARG A 328 -25.14 19.40 7.38
CA ARG A 328 -24.13 20.46 7.46
C ARG A 328 -24.36 21.49 6.37
N ALA A 329 -25.23 22.45 6.67
CA ALA A 329 -25.48 23.59 5.80
C ALA A 329 -24.16 24.25 5.36
N GLY A 330 -23.98 24.41 4.05
CA GLY A 330 -22.79 25.03 3.46
C GLY A 330 -21.68 24.06 3.07
N VAL A 331 -21.73 22.79 3.46
CA VAL A 331 -20.77 21.80 2.96
C VAL A 331 -21.21 21.28 1.59
N PHE A 332 -20.30 21.30 0.64
CA PHE A 332 -20.46 20.74 -0.70
C PHE A 332 -19.58 19.52 -0.85
N ALA A 333 -20.09 18.51 -1.56
CA ALA A 333 -19.35 17.32 -1.87
C ALA A 333 -19.48 16.92 -3.33
N ARG A 334 -18.39 16.40 -3.90
CA ARG A 334 -18.33 15.95 -5.30
C ARG A 334 -17.53 14.66 -5.41
N PHE A 335 -18.11 13.62 -6.01
CA PHE A 335 -17.35 12.45 -6.43
C PHE A 335 -16.36 12.84 -7.52
N VAL A 336 -15.08 12.60 -7.27
CA VAL A 336 -13.99 12.81 -8.23
C VAL A 336 -13.74 11.50 -8.99
N HIS A 337 -13.76 10.38 -8.27
CA HIS A 337 -13.48 9.06 -8.82
C HIS A 337 -14.20 7.97 -8.02
N SER A 338 -14.61 6.91 -8.70
CA SER A 338 -15.14 5.69 -8.10
C SER A 338 -14.67 4.49 -8.93
N GLU A 339 -14.23 3.45 -8.26
CA GLU A 339 -13.75 2.20 -8.87
C GLU A 339 -14.30 0.99 -8.12
N ARG A 340 -14.87 0.06 -8.89
CA ARG A 340 -15.28 -1.26 -8.43
C ARG A 340 -14.12 -2.24 -8.67
N LEU A 341 -13.55 -2.76 -7.59
CA LEU A 341 -12.53 -3.79 -7.64
C LEU A 341 -13.17 -5.14 -7.32
N ALA A 342 -13.08 -6.07 -8.27
CA ALA A 342 -13.55 -7.44 -8.12
C ALA A 342 -12.61 -8.28 -7.27
#